data_AF-A0A5Q0EPW2-F1
#
_entry.id   AF-A0A5Q0EPW2-F1
#
_cell.length_a   1.000
_cell.length_b   1.000
_cell.length_c   1.000
_cell.angle_alpha   90.00
_cell.angle_beta   90.00
_cell.angle_gamma   90.00
#
_symmetry.space_group_name_H-M   'P 1'
#
loop_
_entity.id
_entity.type
_entity.pdbx_description
1 polymer ?
#
loop_
_entity_poly.entity_id
_entity_poly.type
_entity_poly.pdbx_seq_one_letter_code
_entity_poly.pdbx_strand_id
1 'polypeptide(L)' 'MAWDYSNDPYDSSGNPNYRYQGSGGTQYQYDLSRPSDQIRYETDVRAQMRDELSVDPRRELDQGLGRYGGGIRR' A
#
# COMPACT_ATOMS: atom_id res chain seq x y z
N MET A 1 -10.48 1.74 28.57
CA MET A 1 -9.66 1.95 27.35
C MET A 1 -10.45 1.48 26.15
N ALA A 2 -10.94 2.38 25.30
CA ALA A 2 -11.49 2.01 24.00
C ALA A 2 -10.31 1.89 23.03
N TRP A 3 -10.03 0.69 22.55
CA TRP A 3 -9.06 0.50 21.48
C TRP A 3 -9.68 1.08 20.21
N ASP A 4 -9.14 2.20 19.72
CA ASP A 4 -9.50 2.76 18.42
C ASP A 4 -9.00 1.79 17.33
N TYR A 5 -9.90 0.90 16.91
CA TYR A 5 -9.67 -0.16 15.92
C TYR A 5 -9.65 0.37 14.48
N SER A 6 -9.51 1.67 14.25
CA SER A 6 -9.69 2.29 12.93
C SER A 6 -8.47 2.10 11.97
N ASN A 7 -7.58 1.14 12.27
CA ASN A 7 -6.38 0.86 11.47
C ASN A 7 -6.43 -0.46 10.69
N ASP A 8 -7.63 -1.01 10.47
CA ASP A 8 -7.76 -2.16 9.59
C ASP A 8 -7.42 -1.79 8.14
N PRO A 9 -6.50 -2.53 7.51
CA PRO A 9 -6.13 -2.30 6.11
C PRO A 9 -7.31 -2.63 5.18
N TYR A 10 -8.31 -3.38 5.64
CA TYR A 10 -9.53 -3.68 4.92
C TYR A 10 -10.73 -3.03 5.60
N ASP A 11 -11.73 -2.60 4.82
CA ASP A 11 -13.00 -2.13 5.37
C ASP A 11 -13.86 -3.31 5.88
N SER A 12 -15.02 -3.00 6.48
CA SER A 12 -15.97 -4.02 6.96
C SER A 12 -16.53 -4.93 5.85
N SER A 13 -16.36 -4.55 4.58
CA SER A 13 -16.78 -5.31 3.40
C SER A 13 -15.62 -6.12 2.81
N GLY A 14 -14.42 -6.05 3.40
CA GLY A 14 -13.21 -6.72 2.92
C GLY A 14 -12.52 -6.04 1.75
N ASN A 15 -12.91 -4.80 1.40
CA ASN A 15 -12.24 -4.01 0.39
C ASN A 15 -10.95 -3.41 0.95
N PRO A 16 -9.88 -3.33 0.16
CA PRO A 16 -8.65 -2.69 0.60
C PRO A 16 -8.84 -1.19 0.78
N ASN A 17 -8.44 -0.68 1.94
CA ASN A 17 -8.36 0.75 2.22
C ASN A 17 -7.06 1.29 1.63
N TYR A 18 -7.13 1.93 0.47
CA TYR A 18 -5.97 2.64 -0.07
C TYR A 18 -5.77 3.96 0.67
N ARG A 19 -4.71 4.03 1.46
CA ARG A 19 -4.42 5.17 2.34
C ARG A 19 -3.25 6.01 1.85
N TYR A 20 -2.47 5.48 0.90
CA TYR A 20 -1.27 6.11 0.39
C TYR A 20 -1.37 6.31 -1.10
N GLN A 21 -0.78 7.39 -1.62
CA GLN A 21 -0.79 7.72 -3.04
C GLN A 21 0.63 7.99 -3.53
N GLY A 22 1.05 7.27 -4.57
CA GLY A 22 2.31 7.49 -5.27
C GLY A 22 2.30 8.75 -6.13
N SER A 23 3.46 9.14 -6.66
CA SER A 23 3.57 10.37 -7.47
C SER A 23 2.79 10.28 -8.76
N GLY A 24 2.71 9.08 -9.34
CA GLY A 24 1.94 8.80 -10.55
C GLY A 24 0.43 8.80 -10.33
N GLY A 25 -0.04 8.98 -9.09
CA GLY A 25 -1.45 8.89 -8.71
C GLY A 25 -1.91 7.48 -8.35
N THR A 26 -1.02 6.49 -8.43
CA THR A 26 -1.24 5.10 -8.01
C THR A 26 -1.59 5.05 -6.52
N GLN A 27 -2.66 4.37 -6.17
CA GLN A 27 -3.07 4.24 -4.77
C GLN A 27 -2.55 2.93 -4.17
N TYR A 28 -2.05 3.01 -2.94
CA TYR A 28 -1.45 1.90 -2.22
C TYR A 28 -2.07 1.76 -0.82
N GLN A 29 -2.15 0.52 -0.37
CA GLN A 29 -2.67 0.18 0.96
C GLN A 29 -1.61 0.40 2.05
N TYR A 30 -0.32 0.28 1.70
CA TYR A 30 0.81 0.37 2.62
C TYR A 30 1.92 1.25 2.05
N ASP A 31 2.53 2.06 2.91
CA ASP A 31 3.71 2.87 2.58
C ASP A 31 5.00 2.11 2.85
N LEU A 32 5.62 1.57 1.79
CA LEU A 32 6.85 0.78 1.91
C LEU A 32 8.10 1.65 2.19
N SER A 33 7.97 2.96 2.39
CA SER A 33 9.01 3.78 3.02
C SER A 33 8.99 3.69 4.56
N ARG A 34 7.88 3.24 5.16
CA ARG A 34 7.71 3.11 6.61
C ARG A 34 7.95 1.66 7.06
N PRO A 35 8.87 1.40 8.01
CA PRO A 35 9.17 0.04 8.48
C PRO A 35 7.96 -0.71 9.04
N SER A 36 7.05 0.00 9.71
CA SER A 36 5.80 -0.58 10.24
C SER A 36 4.91 -1.15 9.15
N ASP A 37 4.85 -0.45 8.01
CA ASP A 37 3.97 -0.79 6.90
C ASP A 37 4.62 -1.83 6.00
N GLN A 38 5.96 -1.87 5.93
CA GLN A 38 6.69 -2.97 5.32
C GLN A 38 6.34 -4.31 5.99
N ILE A 39 6.40 -4.38 7.32
CA ILE A 39 6.08 -5.62 8.06
C ILE A 39 4.62 -6.04 7.84
N ARG A 40 3.69 -5.09 7.79
CA ARG A 40 2.28 -5.37 7.50
C ARG A 40 2.09 -5.86 6.07
N TYR A 41 2.76 -5.25 5.11
CA TYR A 41 2.73 -5.68 3.71
C TYR A 41 3.33 -7.08 3.52
N GLU A 42 4.44 -7.39 4.20
CA GLU A 42 5.06 -8.72 4.16
C GLU A 42 4.13 -9.83 4.66
N THR A 43 3.24 -9.51 5.60
CA THR A 43 2.26 -10.46 6.16
C THR A 43 0.91 -10.44 5.43
N ASP A 44 0.64 -9.42 4.61
CA ASP A 44 -0.60 -9.28 3.83
C ASP A 44 -0.43 -9.78 2.39
N VAL A 45 -0.53 -11.09 2.20
CA VAL A 45 -0.40 -11.75 0.89
C VAL A 45 -1.43 -11.25 -0.12
N ARG A 46 -2.63 -10.86 0.34
CA ARG A 46 -3.68 -10.30 -0.54
C ARG A 46 -3.27 -8.95 -1.10
N ALA A 47 -2.59 -8.13 -0.30
CA ALA A 47 -2.02 -6.89 -0.76
C ALA A 47 -0.90 -7.12 -1.77
N GLN A 48 0.01 -8.06 -1.51
CA GLN A 48 1.09 -8.42 -2.43
C GLN A 48 0.54 -8.87 -3.80
N MET A 49 -0.39 -9.83 -3.82
CA MET A 49 -0.97 -10.32 -5.06
C MET A 49 -1.71 -9.23 -5.84
N ARG A 50 -2.48 -8.37 -5.16
CA ARG A 50 -3.19 -7.27 -5.82
C ARG A 50 -2.23 -6.28 -6.45
N ASP A 51 -1.16 -5.97 -5.73
CA ASP A 51 -0.11 -5.09 -6.18
C ASP A 51 0.64 -5.72 -7.38
N GLU A 52 0.97 -7.00 -7.34
CA GLU A 52 1.59 -7.75 -8.46
C GLU A 52 0.69 -7.84 -9.70
N LEU A 53 -0.62 -8.03 -9.51
CA LEU A 53 -1.59 -8.14 -10.60
C LEU A 53 -2.06 -6.77 -11.13
N SER A 54 -1.61 -5.68 -10.53
CA SER A 54 -1.99 -4.33 -10.97
C SER A 54 -1.39 -4.04 -12.33
N VAL A 55 -2.26 -3.87 -13.33
CA VAL A 55 -1.91 -3.45 -14.69
C VAL A 55 -1.78 -1.93 -14.84
N ASP A 56 -1.71 -1.18 -13.73
CA ASP A 56 -1.60 0.27 -13.77
C ASP A 56 -0.20 0.68 -14.29
N PRO A 57 -0.08 1.28 -15.50
CA PRO A 57 1.20 1.70 -16.05
C PRO A 57 1.88 2.80 -15.21
N ARG A 58 1.15 3.50 -14.34
CA ARG A 58 1.70 4.49 -13.41
C ARG A 58 2.52 3.84 -12.30
N ARG A 59 2.26 2.56 -12.01
CA ARG A 59 3.04 1.76 -11.06
C ARG A 59 4.46 1.51 -11.59
N GLU A 60 4.62 1.21 -12.87
CA GLU A 60 5.95 1.07 -13.48
C GLU A 60 6.74 2.38 -13.42
N LEU A 61 6.07 3.51 -13.63
CA LEU A 61 6.68 4.83 -13.48
C LEU A 61 7.09 5.10 -12.01
N ASP A 62 6.22 4.81 -11.05
CA ASP A 62 6.53 4.95 -9.63
C ASP A 62 7.70 4.03 -9.23
N GLN A 63 7.72 2.78 -9.67
CA GLN A 63 8.80 1.82 -9.41
C GLN A 63 10.13 2.21 -10.07
N GLY A 64 10.09 2.69 -11.32
CA GLY A 64 11.27 3.22 -12.03
C GLY A 64 11.88 4.43 -11.35
N LEU A 65 11.08 5.17 -10.57
CA LEU A 65 11.52 6.29 -9.73
C LEU A 65 11.89 5.85 -8.29
N GLY A 66 11.97 4.55 -8.02
CA GLY A 66 12.30 4.00 -6.70
C GLY A 66 11.18 4.11 -5.66
N ARG A 67 9.94 4.37 -6.09
CA ARG A 67 8.77 4.49 -5.22
C ARG A 67 8.03 3.17 -5.14
N TYR A 68 7.86 2.69 -3.92
CA TYR A 68 7.15 1.46 -3.62
C TYR A 68 6.10 1.79 -2.56
N GLY A 69 4.82 1.51 -2.81
CA GLY A 69 3.76 1.70 -1.79
C GLY A 69 3.31 3.14 -1.54
N GLY A 70 3.51 4.08 -2.47
CA GLY A 70 3.03 5.46 -2.27
C GLY A 70 3.96 6.34 -1.43
N GLY A 71 5.08 5.80 -0.97
CA GLY A 71 6.19 6.55 -0.39
C GLY A 71 7.42 6.58 -1.28
N ILE A 72 8.22 7.63 -1.13
CA ILE A 72 9.56 7.73 -1.72
C ILE A 72 10.52 7.04 -0.76
N ARG A 73 11.21 5.97 -1.19
CA ARG A 73 12.43 5.54 -0.51
C ARG A 73 13.49 6.61 -0.79
N ARG A 74 13.87 7.38 0.22
CA ARG A 74 14.95 8.37 0.14
C ARG A 74 16.09 7.95 1.06
#